data_AF-A0A1I3ENZ7-F1
#
_entry.id   AF-A0A1I3ENZ7-F1
#
_cell.length_a   1.000
_cell.length_b   1.000
_cell.length_c   1.000
_cell.angle_alpha   90.00
_cell.angle_beta   90.00
_cell.angle_gamma   90.00
#
_symmetry.space_group_name_H-M   'P 1'
#
loop_
_entity.id
_entity.type
_entity.pdbx_description
1 polymer ?
#
loop_
_entity_poly.entity_id
_entity_poly.type
_entity_poly.pdbx_seq_one_letter_code
_entity_poly.pdbx_strand_id
1 'polypeptide(L)' 'MQDKPFWEQSYSDYEVSTFSKGPTVDVEEFYEMFPRNADVLDVGCGEGRNSIFLSKRYAINLYRICRCIPKQEVSM' A
#
# COMPACT_ATOMS: atom_id res chain seq x y z
N MET A 1 -6.58 7.51 26.62
CA MET A 1 -5.74 6.59 25.82
C MET A 1 -6.16 6.82 24.39
N GLN A 2 -5.30 7.32 23.50
CA GLN A 2 -5.69 7.39 22.08
C GLN A 2 -5.69 5.96 21.56
N ASP A 3 -6.84 5.50 21.08
CA ASP A 3 -6.94 4.21 20.42
C ASP A 3 -6.00 4.22 19.22
N LYS A 4 -5.20 3.16 19.11
CA LYS A 4 -4.33 2.97 17.95
C LYS A 4 -5.19 2.94 16.68
N PRO A 5 -4.73 3.54 15.58
CA PRO A 5 -5.43 3.43 14.32
C PRO A 5 -5.68 1.97 13.92
N PHE A 6 -6.77 1.70 13.20
CA PHE A 6 -7.19 0.34 12.90
C PHE A 6 -6.07 -0.49 12.22
N TRP A 7 -5.27 0.13 11.35
CA TRP A 7 -4.18 -0.56 10.63
C TRP A 7 -3.06 -1.05 11.54
N GLU A 8 -2.79 -0.40 12.68
CA GLU A 8 -1.80 -0.90 13.64
C GLU A 8 -2.25 -2.20 14.29
N GLN A 9 -3.54 -2.32 14.56
CA GLN A 9 -4.11 -3.55 15.14
C GLN A 9 -4.15 -4.64 14.06
N SER A 10 -4.64 -4.32 12.86
CA SER A 10 -4.72 -5.28 11.75
C SER A 10 -3.36 -5.80 11.29
N TYR A 11 -2.33 -4.95 11.17
CA TYR A 11 -0.98 -5.39 10.79
C TYR A 11 -0.17 -6.02 11.93
N SER A 12 -0.65 -5.94 13.18
CA SER A 12 0.01 -6.61 14.31
C SER A 12 -0.27 -8.10 14.38
N ASP A 13 -1.30 -8.56 13.67
CA ASP A 13 -1.65 -9.97 13.57
C ASP A 13 -1.05 -10.56 12.28
N TYR A 14 -0.01 -11.37 12.46
CA TYR A 14 0.73 -12.01 11.37
C TYR A 14 0.06 -13.28 10.83
N GLU A 15 -0.98 -13.78 11.53
CA GLU A 15 -1.68 -15.01 11.18
C GLU A 15 -2.88 -14.76 10.24
N VAL A 16 -3.30 -13.49 10.12
CA VAL A 16 -4.34 -13.07 9.16
C VAL A 16 -3.66 -12.40 7.98
N SER A 17 -3.87 -12.96 6.78
CA SER A 17 -3.75 -12.14 5.57
C SER A 17 -4.88 -11.13 5.62
N THR A 18 -4.52 -9.86 5.83
CA THR A 18 -5.46 -8.76 6.02
C THR A 18 -6.21 -8.46 4.72
N PHE A 19 -5.68 -8.87 3.55
CA PHE A 19 -6.25 -8.53 2.26
C PHE A 19 -6.38 -9.72 1.29
N SER A 20 -7.47 -9.69 0.51
CA SER A 20 -7.86 -10.70 -0.47
C SER A 20 -6.78 -10.98 -1.54
N LYS A 21 -6.88 -12.14 -2.23
CA LYS A 21 -6.06 -12.45 -3.41
C LYS A 21 -6.41 -11.50 -4.58
N GLY A 22 -5.40 -10.85 -5.18
CA GLY A 22 -5.54 -9.97 -6.37
C GLY A 22 -5.31 -8.48 -6.08
N PRO A 23 -5.29 -7.58 -7.07
CA PRO A 23 -5.28 -6.12 -6.84
C PRO A 23 -6.63 -5.61 -6.31
N THR A 24 -6.72 -4.35 -5.90
CA THR A 24 -8.01 -3.69 -5.64
C THR A 24 -8.82 -3.53 -6.93
N VAL A 25 -10.15 -3.45 -6.81
CA VAL A 25 -11.08 -3.35 -7.96
C VAL A 25 -10.69 -2.20 -8.90
N ASP A 26 -10.34 -1.04 -8.35
CA ASP A 26 -9.94 0.12 -9.16
C ASP A 26 -8.66 -0.14 -9.97
N VAL A 27 -7.68 -0.83 -9.37
CA VAL A 27 -6.45 -1.17 -10.08
C VAL A 27 -6.71 -2.24 -11.13
N GLU A 28 -7.58 -3.21 -10.83
CA GLU A 28 -8.01 -4.22 -11.80
C GLU A 28 -8.71 -3.62 -13.02
N GLU A 29 -9.54 -2.59 -12.81
CA GLU A 29 -10.31 -1.94 -13.87
C GLU A 29 -9.46 -0.99 -14.72
N PHE A 30 -8.57 -0.20 -14.09
CA PHE A 30 -7.94 0.94 -14.77
C PHE A 30 -6.48 0.74 -15.16
N TYR A 31 -5.82 -0.36 -14.79
CA TYR A 31 -4.37 -0.51 -15.04
C TYR A 31 -3.99 -0.37 -16.52
N GLU A 32 -4.84 -0.82 -17.44
CA GLU A 32 -4.56 -0.78 -18.88
C GLU A 32 -4.51 0.65 -19.45
N MET A 33 -5.04 1.63 -18.73
CA MET A 33 -4.95 3.04 -19.11
C MET A 33 -3.57 3.65 -18.85
N PHE A 34 -2.76 3.02 -18.00
CA PHE A 34 -1.43 3.53 -17.66
C PHE A 34 -0.43 3.24 -18.79
N PRO A 35 0.50 4.18 -19.07
CA PRO A 35 1.56 3.96 -20.05
C PRO A 35 2.35 2.68 -19.74
N ARG A 36 2.64 1.86 -20.75
CA ARG A 36 3.53 0.70 -20.59
C ARG A 36 4.90 1.18 -20.09
N ASN A 37 5.47 0.46 -19.13
CA ASN A 37 6.74 0.80 -18.47
C ASN A 37 6.74 2.11 -17.65
N ALA A 38 5.58 2.59 -17.20
CA ALA A 38 5.54 3.67 -16.22
C ALA A 38 6.26 3.28 -14.91
N ASP A 39 6.84 4.27 -14.24
CA ASP A 39 7.29 4.16 -12.85
C ASP A 39 6.10 4.37 -11.91
N VAL A 40 5.85 3.41 -11.02
CA VAL A 40 4.74 3.45 -10.07
C VAL A 40 5.28 3.58 -8.65
N LEU A 41 4.75 4.54 -7.91
CA LEU A 41 4.98 4.70 -6.49
C LEU A 41 3.75 4.20 -5.71
N ASP A 42 3.87 3.07 -5.02
CA ASP A 42 2.80 2.54 -4.15
C ASP A 42 3.01 3.02 -2.70
N VAL A 43 2.26 4.05 -2.31
CA VAL A 43 2.31 4.66 -0.97
C VAL A 43 1.29 4.00 -0.05
N GLY A 44 1.75 3.55 1.12
CA GLY A 44 0.88 2.80 2.03
C GLY A 44 0.61 1.40 1.50
N CYS A 45 1.61 0.81 0.82
CA CYS A 45 1.48 -0.45 0.08
C CYS A 45 1.00 -1.65 0.91
N GLY A 46 1.07 -1.59 2.24
CA GLY A 46 0.53 -2.63 3.10
C GLY A 46 1.19 -4.00 2.87
N GLU A 47 0.36 -5.03 2.62
CA GLU A 47 0.79 -6.38 2.19
C GLU A 47 1.26 -6.43 0.72
N GLY A 48 1.11 -5.34 -0.03
CA GLY A 48 1.65 -5.19 -1.38
C GLY A 48 0.78 -5.77 -2.49
N ARG A 49 -0.52 -6.01 -2.28
CA ARG A 49 -1.39 -6.65 -3.29
C ARG A 49 -1.41 -5.94 -4.64
N ASN A 50 -1.47 -4.60 -4.64
CA ASN A 50 -1.47 -3.80 -5.86
C ASN A 50 -0.08 -3.79 -6.49
N SER A 51 0.95 -3.62 -5.67
CA SER A 51 2.35 -3.69 -6.09
C SER A 51 2.74 -5.01 -6.75
N ILE A 52 2.33 -6.15 -6.19
CA ILE A 52 2.59 -7.48 -6.76
C ILE A 52 1.85 -7.64 -8.10
N PHE A 53 0.64 -7.09 -8.21
CA PHE A 53 -0.10 -7.12 -9.46
C PHE A 53 0.56 -6.25 -10.55
N LEU A 54 0.93 -5.02 -10.19
CA LEU A 54 1.49 -4.02 -11.10
C LEU A 54 2.94 -4.34 -11.50
N SER A 55 3.73 -4.99 -10.64
CA SER A 55 5.14 -5.33 -10.94
C SER A 55 5.33 -6.26 -12.14
N LYS A 56 4.26 -6.94 -12.57
CA LYS A 56 4.27 -7.76 -13.79
C LYS A 56 4.37 -6.93 -15.07
N ARG A 57 4.12 -5.61 -15.00
CA ARG A 57 3.96 -4.72 -16.16
C ARG A 57 4.69 -3.37 -16.03
N TYR A 58 4.99 -2.95 -14.81
CA TYR A 58 5.54 -1.63 -14.50
C TYR A 58 6.76 -1.75 -13.57
N ALA A 59 7.61 -0.71 -13.57
CA ALA A 59 8.64 -0.57 -12.56
C ALA A 59 8.00 -0.02 -11.28
N ILE A 60 8.16 -0.70 -10.15
CA ILE A 60 7.46 -0.36 -8.91
C ILE A 60 8.45 0.06 -7.83
N ASN A 61 8.19 1.20 -7.20
CA ASN A 61 8.81 1.65 -5.97
C ASN A 61 7.80 1.55 -4.82
N LEU A 62 8.18 0.83 -3.76
CA LEU A 62 7.32 0.58 -2.61
C LEU A 62 7.66 1.52 -1.47
N TYR A 63 6.67 2.29 -1.01
CA TYR A 63 6.81 3.13 0.17
C TYR A 63 5.78 2.72 1.21
N ARG A 64 6.21 1.85 2.13
CA ARG A 64 5.42 1.47 3.28
C ARG A 64 5.49 2.56 4.35
N ILE A 65 4.58 3.53 4.27
CA ILE A 65 4.39 4.49 5.35
C ILE A 65 3.59 3.80 6.45
N CYS A 66 4.29 3.01 7.28
CA CYS A 66 3.77 2.49 8.56
C CYS A 66 4.26 3.31 9.76
N ARG A 67 4.79 4.52 9.55
CA ARG A 67 5.14 5.40 10.66
C ARG A 67 3.90 6.12 11.16
N CYS A 68 3.55 5.87 12.42
CA CYS A 68 3.19 6.93 13.34
C CYS A 68 4.11 8.13 13.05
N ILE A 69 3.61 9.20 12.45
CA ILE A 69 4.26 10.49 12.65
C ILE A 69 3.92 10.82 14.11
N PRO A 70 4.85 10.71 15.08
CA PRO A 70 4.65 11.42 16.33
C PRO A 70 4.43 12.88 15.94
N LYS A 71 3.45 13.52 16.57
CA LYS A 71 2.84 14.82 16.23
C LYS A 71 3.80 16.03 16.19
N GLN A 72 5.07 15.91 15.80
CA GLN A 72 6.09 16.96 15.89
C GLN A 72 7.11 17.08 14.75
N GLU A 73 7.13 16.24 13.70
CA GLU A 73 8.08 16.45 12.58
C GLU A 73 7.42 16.69 11.23
N VAL A 74 6.40 17.55 11.24
CA VAL A 74 6.08 18.40 10.07
C VAL A 74 5.91 19.82 10.60
N SER A 75 7.02 20.42 11.02
CA SER A 75 7.14 21.88 11.03
C SER A 75 7.98 22.25 9.81
N MET A 76 7.50 23.29 9.13
CA MET A 76 8.00 23.91 7.89
C MET A 76 9.51 23.81 7.64
#